data_AF-A0A285UIN3-F1
#
_entry.id   AF-A0A285UIN3-F1
#
_cell.length_a   1.000
_cell.length_b   1.000
_cell.length_c   1.000
_cell.angle_alpha   90.00
_cell.angle_beta   90.00
_cell.angle_gamma   90.00
#
_symmetry.space_group_name_H-M   'P 1'
#
loop_
_entity.id
_entity.type
_entity.pdbx_description
1 polymer ?
#
loop_
_entity_poly.entity_id
_entity_poly.type
_entity_poly.pdbx_seq_one_letter_code
_entity_poly.pdbx_strand_id
1 'polypeptide(L)'
;MSARRPSVIPFGSWPPRMSADMAAGYCGEKHVEDFLERVGTTYPAPRVVDTTRRKFWYRDDLDKAMNIATATGSTGMGALFREKIREKRNRGTA
;
A
#
# COMPACT_ATOMS: atom_id res chain seq x y z
N MET A 1 -5.14 18.25 33.45
CA MET A 1 -5.89 17.52 32.41
C MET A 1 -5.06 17.55 31.13
N SER A 2 -4.60 16.39 30.62
CA SER A 2 -3.83 16.36 29.38
C SER A 2 -4.76 16.70 28.22
N ALA A 3 -4.52 17.81 27.52
CA ALA A 3 -5.36 18.27 26.41
C ALA A 3 -5.35 17.22 25.29
N ARG A 4 -6.54 16.80 24.84
CA ARG A 4 -6.67 15.86 23.72
C ARG A 4 -6.23 16.57 22.44
N ARG A 5 -5.16 16.08 21.80
CA ARG A 5 -4.70 16.62 20.52
C ARG A 5 -5.57 16.04 19.39
N PRO A 6 -5.96 16.85 18.39
CA PRO A 6 -6.68 16.35 17.23
C PRO A 6 -5.77 15.42 16.41
N SER A 7 -6.32 14.30 15.94
CA SER A 7 -5.63 13.45 14.96
C SER A 7 -5.79 14.07 13.57
N VAL A 8 -4.74 14.68 13.05
CA VAL A 8 -4.69 15.20 11.68
C VAL A 8 -3.72 14.33 10.89
N ILE A 9 -4.22 13.72 9.82
CA ILE A 9 -3.38 13.00 8.87
C ILE A 9 -2.91 14.02 7.84
N PRO A 10 -1.59 14.30 7.74
CA PRO A 10 -1.09 15.27 6.77
C PRO A 10 -1.48 14.89 5.35
N PHE A 11 -1.78 15.88 4.51
CA PHE A 11 -2.09 15.65 3.11
C PHE A 11 -0.95 14.88 2.42
N GLY A 12 -1.27 13.76 1.77
CA GLY A 12 -0.29 12.85 1.16
C GLY A 12 0.40 11.86 2.13
N SER A 13 0.16 11.96 3.44
CA SER A 13 0.69 11.00 4.44
C SER A 13 -0.32 9.90 4.72
N TRP A 14 -0.38 8.94 3.82
CA TRP A 14 -1.27 7.79 3.91
C TRP A 14 -0.77 6.76 4.94
N PRO A 15 -1.52 6.46 6.01
CA PRO A 15 -1.07 5.50 7.01
C PRO A 15 -1.01 4.08 6.43
N PRO A 16 -0.07 3.22 6.87
CA PRO A 16 0.03 1.85 6.39
C PRO A 16 -1.25 1.02 6.57
N ARG A 17 -2.05 1.35 7.59
CA ARG A 17 -3.36 0.74 7.89
C ARG A 17 -4.45 1.78 7.69
N MET A 18 -5.37 1.52 6.78
CA MET A 18 -6.46 2.42 6.40
C MET A 18 -7.83 1.83 6.76
N SER A 19 -8.73 2.67 7.25
CA SER A 19 -10.17 2.37 7.30
C SER A 19 -10.77 2.44 5.90
N ALA A 20 -12.03 2.02 5.73
CA ALA A 20 -12.73 2.08 4.45
C ALA A 20 -12.73 3.50 3.85
N ASP A 21 -13.01 4.52 4.66
CA ASP A 21 -13.04 5.92 4.20
C ASP A 21 -11.68 6.38 3.65
N MET A 22 -10.60 6.00 4.34
CA MET A 22 -9.25 6.34 3.90
C MET A 22 -8.80 5.52 2.69
N ALA A 23 -9.16 4.24 2.63
CA ALA A 23 -8.84 3.40 1.49
C ALA A 23 -9.55 3.88 0.22
N ALA A 24 -10.83 4.28 0.33
CA ALA A 24 -11.59 4.88 -0.76
C ALA A 24 -10.93 6.17 -1.27
N GLY A 25 -10.56 7.07 -0.34
CA GLY A 25 -9.81 8.29 -0.69
C GLY A 25 -8.44 8.01 -1.31
N TYR A 26 -7.73 6.98 -0.84
CA TYR A 26 -6.45 6.55 -1.41
C TYR A 26 -6.60 6.03 -2.84
N CYS A 27 -7.65 5.27 -3.12
CA CYS A 27 -7.94 4.74 -4.45
C CYS A 27 -8.56 5.77 -5.40
N GLY A 28 -8.85 6.99 -4.92
CA GLY A 28 -9.47 8.05 -5.72
C GLY A 28 -10.97 7.87 -5.96
N GLU A 29 -11.65 7.05 -5.15
CA GLU A 29 -13.09 6.84 -5.25
C GLU A 29 -13.85 8.05 -4.66
N LYS A 30 -14.98 8.40 -5.28
CA LYS A 30 -15.82 9.53 -4.82
C LYS A 30 -16.65 9.17 -3.59
N HIS A 31 -17.07 7.91 -3.49
CA HIS A 31 -17.88 7.37 -2.41
C HIS A 31 -17.22 6.12 -1.82
N VAL A 32 -17.44 5.89 -0.53
CA VAL A 32 -16.87 4.74 0.20
C VAL A 32 -17.60 3.45 -0.19
N GLU A 33 -18.89 3.57 -0.50
CA GLU A 33 -19.74 2.49 -0.99
C GLU A 33 -19.22 1.94 -2.32
N ASP A 34 -18.84 2.80 -3.26
CA ASP A 34 -18.25 2.41 -4.56
C ASP A 34 -16.95 1.60 -4.37
N PHE A 35 -16.12 2.01 -3.40
CA PHE A 35 -14.92 1.26 -3.02
C PHE A 35 -15.30 -0.13 -2.48
N LEU A 36 -16.28 -0.20 -1.57
CA LEU A 36 -16.71 -1.46 -0.95
C LEU A 36 -17.35 -2.43 -1.95
N GLU A 37 -18.05 -1.95 -2.97
CA GLU A 37 -18.59 -2.78 -4.05
C GLU A 37 -17.49 -3.39 -4.94
N ARG A 38 -16.38 -2.66 -5.10
CA ARG A 38 -15.20 -3.10 -5.87
C ARG A 38 -14.23 -3.97 -5.05
N VAL A 39 -14.39 -4.02 -3.74
CA VAL A 39 -13.63 -4.94 -2.88
C VAL A 39 -14.04 -6.38 -3.17
N GLY A 40 -13.06 -7.21 -3.53
CA GLY A 40 -13.25 -8.60 -3.95
C GLY A 40 -13.25 -8.79 -5.47
N THR A 41 -13.33 -7.71 -6.25
CA THR A 41 -13.18 -7.73 -7.72
C THR A 41 -11.92 -7.00 -8.14
N THR A 42 -11.88 -5.68 -7.93
CA THR A 42 -10.74 -4.81 -8.29
C THR A 42 -9.79 -4.61 -7.11
N TYR A 43 -10.32 -4.49 -5.89
CA TYR A 43 -9.53 -4.27 -4.68
C TYR A 43 -9.50 -5.52 -3.78
N PRO A 44 -8.45 -5.73 -2.97
CA PRO A 44 -8.32 -6.91 -2.14
C PRO A 44 -9.31 -6.88 -0.97
N ALA A 45 -9.64 -8.07 -0.46
CA ALA A 45 -10.44 -8.22 0.74
C ALA A 45 -9.71 -7.62 1.98
N PRO A 46 -10.46 -7.09 2.97
CA PRO A 46 -9.88 -6.54 4.19
C PRO A 46 -9.12 -7.61 4.98
N ARG A 47 -7.93 -7.26 5.47
CA ARG A 47 -7.02 -8.23 6.11
C ARG A 47 -7.34 -8.49 7.59
N VAL A 48 -7.97 -7.53 8.25
CA VAL A 48 -8.44 -7.66 9.63
C VAL A 48 -9.93 -7.33 9.66
N VAL A 49 -10.72 -8.30 10.10
CA VAL A 49 -12.15 -8.17 10.40
C VAL A 49 -12.32 -8.43 11.89
N ASP A 50 -11.80 -7.52 12.73
CA ASP A 50 -11.77 -7.69 14.20
C ASP A 50 -13.17 -7.57 14.83
N THR A 51 -14.11 -6.96 14.11
CA THR A 51 -15.53 -6.83 14.45
C THR A 51 -16.27 -6.46 13.17
N THR A 52 -17.57 -6.79 13.06
CA THR A 52 -18.45 -6.52 11.90
C THR A 52 -18.42 -5.07 11.38
N ARG A 53 -17.84 -4.13 12.13
CA ARG A 53 -17.75 -2.70 11.81
C ARG A 53 -16.33 -2.16 11.55
N ARG A 54 -15.26 -2.94 11.77
CA ARG A 54 -13.88 -2.45 11.65
C ARG A 54 -13.09 -3.29 10.65
N LYS A 55 -13.32 -3.00 9.37
CA LYS A 55 -12.54 -3.53 8.24
C LYS A 55 -11.32 -2.63 8.00
N PHE A 56 -10.17 -3.25 7.74
CA PHE A 56 -8.93 -2.53 7.44
C PHE A 56 -8.25 -3.05 6.18
N TRP A 57 -7.66 -2.10 5.45
CA TRP A 57 -6.81 -2.35 4.30
C TRP A 57 -5.40 -1.87 4.56
N TYR A 58 -4.43 -2.62 4.07
CA TYR A 58 -3.05 -2.19 4.07
C TYR A 58 -2.74 -1.46 2.78
N ARG A 59 -1.99 -0.36 2.87
CA ARG A 59 -1.56 0.41 1.70
C ARG A 59 -0.85 -0.49 0.68
N ASP A 60 0.05 -1.35 1.14
CA ASP A 60 0.82 -2.25 0.26
C ASP A 60 -0.06 -3.25 -0.49
N ASP A 61 -1.19 -3.67 0.09
CA ASP A 61 -2.12 -4.58 -0.58
C ASP A 61 -2.96 -3.81 -1.62
N LEU A 62 -3.32 -2.55 -1.34
CA LEU A 62 -3.98 -1.67 -2.31
C LEU A 62 -3.03 -1.28 -3.47
N ASP A 63 -1.75 -0.99 -3.17
CA ASP A 63 -0.72 -0.65 -4.16
C ASP A 63 -0.52 -1.79 -5.17
N LYS A 64 -0.47 -3.04 -4.66
CA LYS A 64 -0.40 -4.24 -5.51
C LYS A 64 -1.62 -4.38 -6.39
N ALA A 65 -2.82 -4.20 -5.84
CA ALA A 65 -4.07 -4.37 -6.58
C ALA A 65 -4.25 -3.30 -7.67
N MET A 66 -3.86 -2.06 -7.39
CA MET A 66 -3.88 -0.98 -8.36
C MET A 66 -2.74 -1.08 -9.39
N ASN A 67 -1.87 -2.10 -9.30
CA ASN A 67 -0.61 -2.16 -10.04
C ASN A 67 0.17 -0.83 -9.97
N ILE A 68 0.01 -0.09 -8.87
CA ILE A 68 0.89 1.03 -8.51
C ILE A 68 2.14 0.36 -7.93
N ALA A 69 2.81 -0.44 -8.75
CA ALA A 69 4.17 -0.82 -8.51
C ALA A 69 4.95 0.49 -8.48
N THR A 70 5.16 1.04 -7.29
CA THR A 70 6.35 1.82 -6.96
C THR A 70 6.80 2.76 -8.08
N ALA A 71 6.01 3.81 -8.37
CA ALA A 71 6.57 5.02 -8.95
C ALA A 71 7.66 5.63 -8.03
N THR A 72 7.82 5.09 -6.83
CA THR A 72 9.01 5.21 -5.98
C THR A 72 9.66 3.84 -5.78
N GLY A 73 10.31 3.26 -6.81
CA GLY A 73 11.44 2.34 -6.54
C GLY A 73 11.63 1.03 -7.30
N SER A 74 11.12 0.81 -8.53
CA SER A 74 11.46 -0.42 -9.30
C SER A 74 12.32 -0.24 -10.55
N THR A 75 13.08 0.86 -10.65
CA THR A 75 14.30 0.95 -11.51
C THR A 75 15.45 1.65 -10.78
N GLY A 76 15.54 1.45 -9.45
CA GLY A 76 16.62 2.03 -8.66
C GLY A 76 17.95 1.31 -8.92
N MET A 77 19.02 2.04 -9.18
CA MET A 77 20.38 1.54 -9.46
C MET A 77 20.87 0.43 -8.50
N GLY A 78 20.33 0.31 -7.29
CA GLY A 78 20.64 -0.76 -6.34
C GLY A 78 20.21 -2.17 -6.79
N ALA A 79 19.18 -2.32 -7.62
CA ALA A 79 18.79 -3.62 -8.19
C ALA A 79 19.81 -4.07 -9.24
N LEU A 80 20.20 -3.16 -10.14
CA LEU A 80 21.25 -3.38 -11.14
C LEU A 80 22.62 -3.64 -10.48
N PHE A 81 22.92 -3.00 -9.35
CA PHE A 81 24.17 -3.20 -8.62
C PHE A 81 24.27 -4.61 -8.02
N ARG A 82 23.16 -5.13 -7.46
CA ARG A 82 23.11 -6.51 -6.92
C ARG A 82 23.23 -7.56 -8.02
N GLU A 83 22.63 -7.31 -9.18
CA GLU A 83 22.73 -8.19 -10.35
C GLU A 83 24.16 -8.24 -10.90
N LYS A 84 24.82 -7.08 -11.02
CA LYS A 84 26.22 -7.00 -11.50
C LYS A 84 27.23 -7.64 -10.54
N ILE A 85 26.98 -7.59 -9.22
CA ILE A 85 27.80 -8.30 -8.23
C ILE A 85 27.64 -9.82 -8.37
N ARG A 86 26.42 -10.31 -8.64
CA ARG A 86 26.15 -11.74 -8.86
C ARG A 86 26.80 -12.25 -10.14
N GLU A 87 26.78 -11.46 -11.22
CA GLU A 87 27.43 -11.81 -12.49
C GLU A 87 28.94 -11.97 -12.35
N LYS A 88 29.61 -11.06 -11.62
CA LYS A 88 31.06 -11.16 -11.36
C LYS A 88 31.44 -12.44 -10.60
N ARG A 89 30.56 -12.94 -9.72
CA ARG A 89 30.82 -14.15 -8.93
C ARG A 89 30.73 -15.43 -9.77
N ASN A 90 29.91 -15.45 -10.83
CA ASN A 90 29.75 -16.60 -11.72
C ASN A 90 30.81 -16.70 -12.83
N ARG A 91 31.57 -15.62 -13.12
CA ARG A 91 32.69 -15.67 -14.08
C ARG A 91 34.01 -16.17 -13.48
N GLY A 92 34.08 -16.42 -12.17
CA GLY A 92 35.29 -16.87 -11.49
C GLY A 92 35.53 -18.39 -11.50
N THR A 93 34.68 -19.15 -12.19
CA THR A 93 34.82 -20.61 -12.32
C THR A 93 34.65 -21.00 -13.79
N ALA A 94 35.68 -20.70 -14.58
CA ALA A 94 36.02 -21.37 -15.83
C ALA A 94 37.54 -21.25 -16.01
#